data_AF-A0A259KLK5-F1
#
_entry.id   AF-A0A259KLK5-F1
#
_cell.length_a   1.000
_cell.length_b   1.000
_cell.length_c   1.000
_cell.angle_alpha   90.00
_cell.angle_beta   90.00
_cell.angle_gamma   90.00
#
_symmetry.space_group_name_H-M   'P 1'
#
loop_
_entity.id
_entity.type
_entity.pdbx_description
1 polymer ?
#
loop_
_entity_poly.entity_id
_entity_poly.type
_entity_poly.pdbx_seq_one_letter_code
_entity_poly.pdbx_strand_id
1 'polypeptide(L)'
;MMRFSYILQNKDGRGRRVPRGQAWQWVHAVPDLDQLMPILDWLSKRVQVDQLELINVYLDHVAITDPQHAALVFEAKSKIRYSKITTPHRVINMFERPDLENTLQHMGTA
;
A
#
# COMPACT_ATOMS: atom_id res chain seq x y z
N MET A 1 15.40 -7.94 -4.87
CA MET A 1 14.63 -7.06 -3.97
C MET A 1 13.86 -6.07 -4.82
N MET A 2 12.55 -6.21 -4.86
CA MET A 2 11.62 -5.40 -5.63
C MET A 2 10.91 -4.41 -4.71
N ARG A 3 10.48 -3.27 -5.24
CA ARG A 3 9.65 -2.29 -4.53
C ARG A 3 8.21 -2.39 -4.99
N PHE A 4 7.33 -2.85 -4.10
CA PHE A 4 5.90 -2.85 -4.35
C PHE A 4 5.24 -1.68 -3.63
N SER A 5 4.43 -0.89 -4.34
CA SER A 5 3.71 0.23 -3.72
C SER A 5 2.31 0.41 -4.29
N TYR A 6 1.41 0.92 -3.45
CA TYR A 6 0.03 1.19 -3.84
C TYR A 6 -0.56 2.28 -2.96
N ILE A 7 -1.63 2.90 -3.44
CA ILE A 7 -2.43 3.87 -2.70
C ILE A 7 -3.82 3.28 -2.42
N LEU A 8 -4.29 3.40 -1.18
CA LEU A 8 -5.70 3.20 -0.86
C LEU A 8 -6.32 4.56 -0.52
N GLN A 9 -7.43 4.88 -1.17
CA GLN A 9 -8.14 6.14 -0.99
C GLN A 9 -9.55 5.90 -0.42
N ASN A 10 -9.89 6.64 0.63
CA ASN A 10 -11.26 6.71 1.15
C ASN A 10 -11.96 7.97 0.64
N LYS A 11 -12.31 7.96 -0.65
CA LYS A 11 -12.87 9.14 -1.34
C LYS A 11 -14.19 9.59 -0.72
N ASP A 12 -15.12 8.66 -0.55
CA ASP A 12 -16.50 8.97 -0.14
C ASP A 12 -16.70 8.94 1.38
N GLY A 13 -15.67 8.56 2.15
CA GLY A 13 -15.75 8.43 3.61
C GLY A 13 -16.52 7.22 4.10
N ARG A 14 -16.95 6.33 3.21
CA ARG A 14 -17.65 5.07 3.54
C ARG A 14 -16.69 3.96 3.95
N GLY A 15 -15.44 4.07 3.50
CA GLY A 15 -14.40 3.10 3.81
C GLY A 15 -13.84 3.22 5.23
N ARG A 16 -13.05 2.23 5.64
CA ARG A 16 -12.36 2.17 6.94
C ARG A 16 -10.84 2.15 6.72
N ARG A 17 -10.03 2.19 7.79
CA ARG A 17 -8.54 2.20 7.78
C ARG A 17 -7.87 3.46 7.24
N VAL A 18 -8.40 4.06 6.17
CA VAL A 18 -7.97 5.38 5.67
C VAL A 18 -9.01 6.42 6.08
N PRO A 19 -8.63 7.57 6.68
CA PRO A 19 -9.58 8.61 7.03
C PRO A 19 -10.33 9.15 5.83
N ARG A 20 -11.56 9.64 6.04
CA ARG A 20 -12.40 10.23 4.99
C ARG A 20 -11.65 11.32 4.23
N GLY A 21 -11.74 11.26 2.90
CA GLY A 21 -11.11 12.20 1.97
C GLY A 21 -9.61 11.98 1.78
N GLN A 22 -8.98 11.08 2.54
CA GLN A 22 -7.54 10.86 2.47
C GLN A 22 -7.18 9.71 1.53
N ALA A 23 -5.94 9.76 1.08
CA ALA A 23 -5.27 8.73 0.30
C ALA A 23 -3.97 8.37 1.01
N TRP A 24 -3.76 7.11 1.37
CA TRP A 24 -2.53 6.66 2.03
C TRP A 24 -1.77 5.73 1.10
N GLN A 25 -0.45 5.86 1.05
CA GLN A 25 0.43 5.01 0.28
C GLN A 25 1.08 3.97 1.18
N TRP A 26 1.12 2.73 0.72
CA TRP A 26 1.94 1.68 1.31
C TRP A 26 3.09 1.37 0.37
N VAL A 27 4.23 1.08 0.97
CA VAL A 27 5.45 0.72 0.26
C VAL A 27 6.07 -0.49 0.94
N HIS A 28 6.31 -1.54 0.18
CA HIS A 28 6.89 -2.81 0.62
C HIS A 28 8.18 -3.05 -0.15
N ALA A 29 9.19 -3.61 0.52
CA ALA A 29 10.30 -4.25 -0.19
C ALA A 29 10.01 -5.73 -0.15
N VAL A 30 10.06 -6.32 -1.33
CA VAL A 30 9.63 -7.68 -1.54
C VAL A 30 10.81 -8.42 -2.17
N PRO A 31 11.36 -9.46 -1.51
CA PRO A 31 12.54 -10.16 -2.03
C PRO A 31 12.32 -10.73 -3.44
N ASP A 32 11.17 -11.37 -3.65
CA ASP A 32 10.79 -12.14 -4.82
C ASP A 32 9.25 -12.14 -5.02
N LEU A 33 8.76 -12.84 -6.04
CA LEU A 33 7.34 -12.90 -6.35
C LEU A 33 6.54 -13.73 -5.33
N ASP A 34 7.15 -14.72 -4.68
CA ASP A 34 6.47 -15.55 -3.69
C ASP A 34 6.09 -14.71 -2.46
N GLN A 35 6.96 -13.78 -2.06
CA GLN A 35 6.68 -12.80 -1.00
C GLN A 35 5.71 -11.69 -1.44
N LEU A 36 5.49 -11.49 -2.74
CA LEU A 36 4.52 -10.52 -3.25
C LEU A 36 3.08 -11.03 -3.10
N MET A 37 2.85 -12.32 -3.33
CA MET A 37 1.51 -12.92 -3.37
C MET A 37 0.69 -12.68 -2.09
N PRO A 38 1.23 -12.89 -0.87
CA PRO A 38 0.48 -12.59 0.35
C PRO A 38 0.07 -11.12 0.48
N ILE A 39 0.88 -10.19 -0.04
CA ILE A 39 0.57 -8.76 -0.03
C ILE A 39 -0.58 -8.46 -1.01
N LEU A 40 -0.58 -9.07 -2.19
CA LEU A 40 -1.65 -8.94 -3.18
C LEU A 40 -2.99 -9.52 -2.68
N ASP A 41 -2.94 -10.65 -1.97
CA ASP A 41 -4.11 -11.25 -1.34
C ASP A 41 -4.67 -10.37 -0.23
N TRP A 42 -3.79 -9.87 0.64
CA TRP A 42 -4.17 -8.92 1.68
C TRP A 42 -4.78 -7.67 1.08
N LEU A 43 -4.16 -7.11 0.03
CA LEU A 43 -4.63 -5.93 -0.66
C LEU A 43 -6.02 -6.13 -1.25
N SER A 44 -6.25 -7.26 -1.92
CA SER A 44 -7.54 -7.60 -2.53
C SER A 44 -8.65 -7.67 -1.48
N LYS A 45 -8.38 -8.31 -0.34
CA LYS A 45 -9.32 -8.37 0.79
C LYS A 45 -9.60 -6.98 1.36
N ARG A 46 -8.60 -6.10 1.46
CA ARG A 46 -8.76 -4.76 2.05
C ARG A 46 -9.55 -3.83 1.17
N VAL A 47 -9.34 -3.86 -0.15
CA VAL A 47 -10.15 -3.09 -1.10
C VAL A 47 -11.63 -3.42 -0.94
N GLN A 48 -11.96 -4.72 -0.81
CA GLN A 48 -13.33 -5.21 -0.60
C GLN A 48 -13.88 -4.84 0.79
N VAL A 49 -13.22 -5.29 1.85
CA VAL A 49 -13.70 -5.18 3.24
C VAL A 49 -13.70 -3.74 3.74
N ASP A 50 -12.63 -2.99 3.45
CA ASP A 50 -12.48 -1.62 3.91
C ASP A 50 -13.14 -0.62 2.94
N GLN A 51 -13.73 -1.07 1.82
CA GLN A 51 -14.40 -0.25 0.79
C GLN A 51 -13.55 0.95 0.33
N LEU A 52 -12.30 0.67 -0.06
CA LEU A 52 -11.33 1.68 -0.48
C LEU A 52 -11.08 1.60 -1.99
N GLU A 53 -10.83 2.75 -2.62
CA GLU A 53 -10.36 2.78 -4.01
C GLU A 53 -8.86 2.42 -4.05
N LEU A 54 -8.51 1.44 -4.91
CA LEU A 54 -7.13 1.04 -5.14
C LEU A 54 -6.54 1.87 -6.28
N ILE A 55 -5.49 2.62 -5.99
CA ILE A 55 -4.91 3.60 -6.90
C ILE A 55 -3.39 3.40 -7.01
N ASN A 56 -2.83 3.68 -8.19
CA ASN A 56 -1.39 3.82 -8.41
C ASN A 56 -0.58 2.64 -7.86
N VAL A 57 -0.81 1.44 -8.39
CA VAL A 57 -0.13 0.21 -7.97
C VAL A 57 1.09 -0.04 -8.87
N TYR A 58 2.26 -0.07 -8.24
CA TYR A 58 3.54 -0.22 -8.93
C TYR A 58 4.38 -1.34 -8.34
N LEU A 59 5.05 -2.10 -9.20
CA LEU A 59 6.14 -3.02 -8.90
C LEU A 59 7.38 -2.52 -9.63
N ASP A 60 8.46 -2.23 -8.88
CA ASP A 60 9.70 -1.63 -9.42
C ASP A 60 9.46 -0.41 -10.31
N HIS A 61 8.59 0.49 -9.83
CA HIS A 61 8.18 1.71 -10.53
C HIS A 61 7.39 1.49 -11.83
N VAL A 62 7.12 0.24 -12.22
CA VAL A 62 6.27 -0.09 -13.36
C VAL A 62 4.87 -0.47 -12.89
N ALA A 63 3.87 0.00 -13.63
CA ALA A 63 2.47 -0.26 -13.33
C ALA A 63 2.26 -1.79 -13.24
N ILE A 64 1.61 -2.30 -12.19
CA ILE A 64 1.39 -3.76 -12.08
C ILE A 64 0.49 -4.33 -13.19
N THR A 65 -0.21 -3.44 -13.90
CA THR A 65 -1.05 -3.75 -15.07
C THR A 65 -0.29 -3.72 -16.39
N ASP A 66 0.99 -3.35 -16.38
CA ASP A 66 1.84 -3.36 -17.57
C ASP A 66 1.99 -4.79 -18.15
N PRO A 67 2.09 -4.95 -19.48
CA PRO A 67 2.28 -6.26 -20.11
C PRO A 67 3.43 -7.09 -19.53
N GLN A 68 4.51 -6.46 -19.03
CA GLN A 68 5.62 -7.18 -18.40
C GLN A 68 5.20 -7.93 -17.12
N HIS A 69 4.09 -7.52 -16.51
CA HIS A 69 3.50 -8.13 -15.31
C HIS A 69 2.17 -8.83 -15.61
N ALA A 70 1.92 -9.20 -16.87
CA ALA A 70 0.68 -9.86 -17.29
C ALA A 70 0.43 -11.17 -16.53
N ALA A 71 1.48 -11.92 -16.19
CA ALA A 71 1.39 -13.18 -15.46
C ALA A 71 0.92 -13.02 -14.00
N LEU A 72 1.02 -11.83 -13.41
CA LEU A 72 0.52 -11.58 -12.06
C LEU A 72 -1.00 -11.43 -12.10
N VAL A 73 -1.71 -12.36 -11.46
CA VAL A 73 -3.18 -12.36 -11.40
C VAL A 73 -3.62 -12.28 -9.94
N PHE A 74 -4.42 -11.25 -9.62
CA PHE A 74 -5.08 -11.09 -8.33
C PHE A 74 -6.39 -10.31 -8.51
N GLU A 75 -7.36 -10.55 -7.62
CA GLU A 75 -8.74 -10.10 -7.80
C GLU A 75 -8.87 -8.57 -7.93
N ALA A 76 -8.11 -7.80 -7.16
CA ALA A 76 -8.18 -6.34 -7.21
C ALA A 76 -7.47 -5.72 -8.42
N LYS A 77 -6.74 -6.49 -9.24
CA LYS A 77 -5.96 -5.95 -10.37
C LYS A 77 -6.84 -5.17 -11.37
N SER A 78 -8.03 -5.66 -11.66
CA SER A 78 -8.99 -5.01 -12.56
C SER A 78 -9.63 -3.72 -11.98
N LYS A 79 -9.50 -3.52 -10.67
CA LYS A 79 -10.07 -2.36 -9.94
C LYS A 79 -9.07 -1.22 -9.77
N ILE A 80 -7.82 -1.40 -10.23
CA ILE A 80 -6.76 -0.41 -10.09
C ILE A 80 -7.09 0.82 -10.96
N ARG A 81 -7.04 1.99 -10.36
CA ARG A 81 -7.08 3.28 -11.07
C ARG A 81 -5.72 3.94 -11.05
N TYR A 82 -5.30 4.52 -12.17
CA TYR A 82 -4.08 5.35 -12.20
C TYR A 82 -4.47 6.82 -12.24
N SER A 83 -3.84 7.61 -11.38
CA SER A 83 -4.09 9.05 -11.24
C SER A 83 -2.78 9.79 -11.16
N LYS A 84 -2.64 10.84 -11.98
CA LYS A 84 -1.46 11.73 -11.99
C LYS A 84 -1.55 12.84 -10.93
N ILE A 85 -2.74 13.07 -10.35
CA ILE A 85 -3.00 14.17 -9.41
C ILE A 85 -3.17 13.71 -7.96
N THR A 86 -3.41 12.41 -7.74
CA THR A 86 -3.60 11.87 -6.39
C THR A 86 -2.27 11.85 -5.65
N THR A 87 -2.11 12.75 -4.68
CA THR A 87 -0.96 12.78 -3.77
C THR A 87 -1.33 12.09 -2.46
N PRO A 88 -0.51 11.16 -1.94
CA PRO A 88 -0.80 10.51 -0.67
C PRO A 88 -0.65 11.50 0.48
N HIS A 89 -1.60 11.48 1.39
CA HIS A 89 -1.60 12.25 2.64
C HIS A 89 -0.66 11.63 3.68
N ARG A 90 -0.41 10.33 3.57
CA ARG A 90 0.49 9.57 4.42
C ARG A 90 1.17 8.49 3.62
N VAL A 91 2.45 8.26 3.89
CA VAL A 91 3.22 7.12 3.35
C VAL A 91 3.57 6.17 4.49
N ILE A 92 3.33 4.88 4.29
CA ILE A 92 3.60 3.81 5.25
C ILE A 92 4.61 2.87 4.61
N ASN A 93 5.81 2.86 5.18
CA ASN A 93 6.89 1.98 4.78
C ASN A 93 6.81 0.67 5.59
N MET A 94 6.82 -0.46 4.89
CA MET A 94 6.66 -1.80 5.47
C MET A 94 7.99 -2.58 5.46
N PHE A 95 9.11 -1.89 5.27
CA PHE A 95 10.48 -2.42 5.05
C PHE A 95 11.17 -3.04 6.29
N GLU A 96 10.43 -3.66 7.21
CA GLU A 96 10.86 -4.10 8.55
C GLU A 96 10.78 -3.02 9.64
N ARG A 97 9.80 -3.28 10.53
CA ARG A 97 9.52 -2.86 11.92
C ARG A 97 9.63 -1.39 12.38
N PRO A 98 8.72 -0.99 13.29
CA PRO A 98 8.71 0.32 13.91
C PRO A 98 9.98 0.45 14.76
N ASP A 99 10.65 1.59 14.66
CA ASP A 99 11.61 1.99 15.69
C ASP A 99 10.87 2.02 17.02
N LEU A 100 11.05 0.95 17.78
CA LEU A 100 10.90 0.91 19.21
C LEU A 100 12.17 1.53 19.80
N GLU A 101 12.52 2.73 19.36
CA GLU A 101 13.67 3.52 19.80
C GLU A 101 13.32 5.00 19.74
N ASN A 102 12.38 5.48 20.58
CA ASN A 102 12.39 6.89 21.04
C ASN A 102 11.40 7.26 22.17
N THR A 103 11.07 6.38 23.11
CA THR A 103 10.23 6.82 24.26
C THR A 103 10.57 6.21 25.62
N LEU A 104 11.78 5.68 25.82
CA LEU A 104 12.23 5.28 27.18
C LEU A 104 13.68 5.65 27.55
N GLN A 105 14.42 6.39 26.72
CA GLN A 105 15.72 6.97 27.11
C GLN A 105 15.68 8.48 27.41
N HIS A 106 14.50 9.12 27.41
CA HIS A 106 14.31 10.54 27.75
C HIS A 106 13.34 10.77 28.92
N MET A 107 13.39 9.89 29.92
CA MET A 107 13.09 10.24 31.32
C MET A 107 14.24 9.61 32.13
N GLY A 108 15.35 10.30 32.41
CA GLY A 108 15.39 11.69 32.78
C GLY A 108 14.72 11.90 34.14
N THR A 109 15.00 11.03 35.11
CA THR A 109 14.88 11.34 36.55
C THR A 109 16.32 11.48 37.05
N ALA A 110 16.83 12.72 37.13
CA ALA A 110 16.72 13.58 38.32
C ALA A 110 17.71 13.14 39.40
#